data_AF-A0A2D8YW51-F1
#
_entry.id   AF-A0A2D8YW51-F1
#
_cell.length_a   1.000
_cell.length_b   1.000
_cell.length_c   1.000
_cell.angle_alpha   90.00
_cell.angle_beta   90.00
_cell.angle_gamma   90.00
#
_symmetry.space_group_name_H-M   'P 1'
#
loop_
_entity.id
_entity.type
_entity.pdbx_description
1 polymer ?
#
loop_
_entity_poly.entity_id
_entity_poly.type
_entity_poly.pdbx_seq_one_letter_code
_entity_poly.pdbx_strand_id
1 'polypeptide(L)'
;MGAQASAHIVLDKREAAAGSYYKALFRVGHGCGTSPTVRVTVQIPSGILSVRPQPKAGWTIDIRRKTLPEPVVGPHGKTVTEVVSEIVWHGGSLPNEHFDEFALQMKLPDAADDGVLIFPVIQDCAQGTRAWVEVPKPGQSRRDLTSPAPTLTLTANPQAHKH
;
A
#
# COMPACT_ATOMS: atom_id res chain seq x y z
N MET A 1 -6.55 15.30 28.23
CA MET A 1 -7.40 14.91 27.08
C MET A 1 -6.58 13.94 26.26
N GLY A 2 -7.00 12.69 26.20
CA GLY A 2 -6.20 11.57 25.69
C GLY A 2 -5.90 11.74 24.21
N ALA A 3 -4.66 11.41 23.83
CA ALA A 3 -4.34 11.14 22.44
C ALA A 3 -5.31 10.06 21.94
N GLN A 4 -6.24 10.43 21.06
CA GLN A 4 -6.90 9.42 20.25
C GLN A 4 -5.78 8.63 19.58
N ALA A 5 -5.69 7.33 19.87
CA ALA A 5 -4.80 6.45 19.14
C ALA A 5 -5.21 6.56 17.67
N SER A 6 -4.43 7.31 16.90
CA SER A 6 -4.68 7.56 15.49
C SER A 6 -4.57 6.21 14.78
N ALA A 7 -5.72 5.63 14.47
CA ALA A 7 -5.86 4.30 13.88
C ALA A 7 -5.64 4.33 12.36
N HIS A 8 -4.64 5.10 11.92
CA HIS A 8 -4.30 5.19 10.51
C HIS A 8 -3.76 3.85 10.03
N ILE A 9 -4.16 3.43 8.83
CA ILE A 9 -3.46 2.35 8.14
C ILE A 9 -2.04 2.86 7.84
N VAL A 10 -1.05 2.08 8.27
CA VAL A 10 0.37 2.42 8.09
C VAL A 10 1.12 1.21 7.56
N LEU A 11 2.20 1.48 6.84
CA LEU A 11 3.25 0.50 6.61
C LEU A 11 4.06 0.31 7.90
N ASP A 12 4.36 -0.94 8.23
CA ASP A 12 5.25 -1.29 9.34
C ASP A 12 6.67 -0.73 9.12
N LYS A 13 7.30 -1.08 8.00
CA LYS A 13 8.56 -0.48 7.54
C LYS A 13 8.28 0.65 6.56
N ARG A 14 8.65 1.88 6.91
CA ARG A 14 8.34 3.09 6.12
C ARG A 14 9.47 3.60 5.26
N GLU A 15 10.59 2.89 5.25
CA GLU A 15 11.75 3.20 4.43
C GLU A 15 12.32 1.92 3.82
N ALA A 16 12.79 2.01 2.57
CA ALA A 16 13.46 0.90 1.88
C ALA A 16 14.36 1.43 0.77
N ALA A 17 15.43 0.71 0.48
CA ALA A 17 16.35 1.08 -0.58
C ALA A 17 15.68 0.97 -1.96
N ALA A 18 15.90 1.97 -2.83
CA ALA A 18 15.40 1.93 -4.21
C ALA A 18 15.89 0.68 -4.97
N GLY A 19 15.08 0.15 -5.89
CA GLY A 19 15.41 -1.06 -6.66
C GLY A 19 15.39 -2.38 -5.89
N SER A 20 15.25 -2.36 -4.55
CA SER A 20 15.26 -3.54 -3.69
C SER A 20 13.91 -4.28 -3.68
N TYR A 21 13.91 -5.51 -3.16
CA TYR A 21 12.67 -6.21 -2.82
C TYR A 21 12.18 -5.74 -1.45
N TYR A 22 10.89 -5.41 -1.38
CA TYR A 22 10.25 -4.90 -0.19
C TYR A 22 8.98 -5.69 0.13
N LYS A 23 8.80 -5.99 1.43
CA LYS A 23 7.57 -6.56 1.96
C LYS A 23 6.76 -5.43 2.61
N ALA A 24 5.70 -5.00 1.94
CA ALA A 24 4.72 -4.09 2.50
C ALA A 24 3.81 -4.85 3.47
N LEU A 25 3.62 -4.30 4.67
CA LEU A 25 2.69 -4.80 5.68
C LEU A 25 1.75 -3.65 6.04
N PHE A 26 0.53 -3.68 5.50
CA PHE A 26 -0.51 -2.71 5.82
C PHE A 26 -1.24 -3.18 7.07
N ARG A 27 -1.02 -2.49 8.20
CA ARG A 27 -1.70 -2.79 9.45
C ARG A 27 -3.04 -2.05 9.51
N VAL A 28 -4.13 -2.81 9.60
CA VAL A 28 -5.50 -2.29 9.79
C VAL A 28 -5.87 -2.51 11.24
N GLY A 29 -6.00 -1.43 12.00
CA GLY A 29 -6.14 -1.50 13.45
C GLY A 29 -7.54 -1.88 13.94
N HIS A 30 -8.58 -1.53 13.17
CA HIS A 30 -9.97 -1.74 13.54
C HIS A 30 -10.90 -1.50 12.34
N GLY A 31 -12.21 -1.68 12.56
CA GLY A 31 -13.27 -1.42 11.59
C GLY A 31 -13.60 0.07 11.34
N CYS A 32 -14.77 0.36 10.80
CA CYS A 32 -15.24 1.73 10.57
C CYS A 32 -16.18 2.11 11.72
N GLY A 33 -15.63 2.75 12.76
CA GLY A 33 -16.37 2.87 14.02
C GLY A 33 -16.50 1.47 14.64
N THR A 34 -17.71 1.01 14.94
CA THR A 34 -17.93 -0.36 15.45
C THR A 34 -18.15 -1.40 14.34
N SER A 35 -18.25 -0.99 13.07
CA SER A 35 -18.55 -1.90 11.96
C SER A 35 -17.31 -2.66 11.48
N PRO A 36 -17.35 -3.99 11.35
CA PRO A 36 -16.17 -4.77 10.95
C PRO A 36 -15.71 -4.44 9.53
N THR A 37 -14.40 -4.49 9.29
CA THR A 37 -13.83 -4.38 7.94
C THR A 37 -14.11 -5.66 7.16
N VAL A 38 -14.61 -5.52 5.93
CA VAL A 38 -14.96 -6.64 5.04
C VAL A 38 -14.25 -6.59 3.69
N ARG A 39 -13.63 -5.45 3.36
CA ARG A 39 -12.75 -5.29 2.19
C ARG A 39 -11.62 -4.32 2.48
N VAL A 40 -10.43 -4.65 2.00
CA VAL A 40 -9.28 -3.76 1.94
C VAL A 40 -8.78 -3.73 0.50
N THR A 41 -8.74 -2.54 -0.10
CA THR A 41 -8.25 -2.30 -1.45
C THR A 41 -7.02 -1.42 -1.37
N VAL A 42 -5.87 -1.95 -1.80
CA VAL A 42 -4.61 -1.19 -1.88
C VAL A 42 -4.35 -0.87 -3.35
N GLN A 43 -4.19 0.42 -3.65
CA GLN A 43 -3.73 0.88 -4.96
C GLN A 43 -2.20 0.80 -5.03
N ILE A 44 -1.70 0.27 -6.14
CA ILE A 44 -0.26 0.10 -6.38
C ILE A 44 0.26 1.35 -7.10
N PRO A 45 1.22 2.09 -6.51
CA PRO A 45 1.80 3.25 -7.17
C PRO A 45 2.52 2.90 -8.48
N SER A 46 2.66 3.89 -9.34
CA SER A 46 3.42 3.79 -10.60
C SER A 46 4.88 3.38 -10.34
N GLY A 47 5.53 2.83 -11.36
CA GLY A 47 6.91 2.34 -11.27
C GLY A 47 7.05 0.95 -10.66
N ILE A 48 6.04 0.43 -9.95
CA ILE A 48 6.04 -0.95 -9.47
C ILE A 48 5.57 -1.88 -10.59
N LEU A 49 6.52 -2.64 -11.15
CA LEU A 49 6.25 -3.56 -12.26
C LEU A 49 5.90 -4.98 -11.79
N SER A 50 6.20 -5.32 -10.53
CA SER A 50 5.95 -6.64 -9.97
C SER A 50 5.54 -6.55 -8.52
N VAL A 51 4.34 -7.06 -8.22
CA VAL A 51 3.79 -7.17 -6.86
C VAL A 51 3.04 -8.49 -6.71
N ARG A 52 3.14 -9.09 -5.54
CA ARG A 52 2.49 -10.35 -5.18
C ARG A 52 1.90 -10.25 -3.78
N PRO A 53 0.59 -10.47 -3.61
CA PRO A 53 0.01 -10.55 -2.29
C PRO A 53 0.40 -11.86 -1.60
N GLN A 54 0.57 -11.81 -0.28
CA GLN A 54 0.67 -13.03 0.53
C GLN A 54 -0.73 -13.67 0.62
N PRO A 55 -0.85 -15.00 0.46
CA PRO A 55 -2.11 -15.70 0.74
C PRO A 55 -2.62 -15.36 2.15
N LYS A 56 -3.93 -15.18 2.27
CA LYS A 56 -4.57 -14.75 3.51
C LYS A 56 -5.77 -15.64 3.82
N ALA A 57 -5.66 -16.46 4.86
CA ALA A 57 -6.73 -17.36 5.26
C ALA A 57 -8.01 -16.57 5.61
N GLY A 58 -9.16 -17.05 5.14
CA GLY A 58 -10.45 -16.39 5.36
C GLY A 58 -10.72 -15.17 4.47
N TRP A 59 -9.81 -14.81 3.56
CA TRP A 59 -10.00 -13.71 2.61
C TRP A 59 -9.77 -14.18 1.18
N THR A 60 -10.63 -13.72 0.27
CA THR A 60 -10.42 -13.83 -1.18
C THR A 60 -9.54 -12.68 -1.65
N ILE A 61 -8.64 -12.95 -2.59
CA ILE A 61 -7.70 -11.96 -3.14
C ILE A 61 -7.98 -11.77 -4.63
N ASP A 62 -8.39 -10.56 -5.01
CA ASP A 62 -8.45 -10.16 -6.41
C ASP A 62 -7.21 -9.30 -6.76
N ILE A 63 -6.56 -9.64 -7.88
CA ILE A 63 -5.45 -8.90 -8.44
C ILE A 63 -5.94 -8.21 -9.70
N ARG A 64 -6.13 -6.89 -9.62
CA ARG A 64 -6.57 -6.09 -10.77
C ARG A 64 -5.37 -5.56 -11.51
N ARG A 65 -5.44 -5.60 -12.83
CA ARG A 65 -4.36 -5.18 -13.74
C ARG A 65 -4.83 -4.05 -14.63
N LYS A 66 -3.88 -3.25 -15.10
CA LYS A 66 -4.10 -2.26 -16.15
C LYS A 66 -3.00 -2.36 -17.20
N THR A 67 -3.37 -2.07 -18.44
CA THR A 67 -2.43 -1.89 -19.53
C THR A 67 -1.64 -0.60 -19.32
N LEU A 68 -0.33 -0.66 -19.54
CA LEU A 68 0.53 0.52 -19.55
C LEU A 68 0.31 1.32 -20.84
N PRO A 69 0.40 2.66 -20.81
CA PRO A 69 0.37 3.48 -22.02
C PRO A 69 1.47 3.10 -23.01
N GLU A 70 2.65 2.74 -22.48
CA GLU A 70 3.82 2.31 -23.25
C GLU A 70 4.44 1.05 -22.60
N PRO A 71 4.91 0.08 -23.40
CA PRO A 71 5.64 -1.06 -22.88
C PRO A 71 6.95 -0.64 -22.21
N VAL A 72 7.29 -1.26 -21.08
CA VAL A 72 8.54 -1.02 -20.35
C VAL A 72 9.37 -2.29 -20.23
N VAL A 73 10.69 -2.14 -20.11
CA VAL A 73 11.57 -3.27 -19.82
C VAL A 73 11.49 -3.60 -18.34
N GLY A 74 10.89 -4.74 -18.02
CA GLY A 74 10.79 -5.27 -16.67
C GLY A 74 12.04 -6.06 -16.23
N PRO A 75 11.97 -6.65 -15.02
CA PRO A 75 13.04 -7.49 -14.50
C PRO A 75 13.41 -8.61 -15.47
N HIS A 76 14.71 -8.87 -15.63
CA HIS A 76 15.26 -9.88 -16.55
C HIS A 76 15.01 -9.61 -18.05
N GLY A 77 14.82 -8.35 -18.46
CA GLY A 77 14.69 -7.97 -19.86
C GLY A 77 13.34 -8.28 -20.50
N LYS A 78 12.34 -8.66 -19.70
CA LYS A 78 10.99 -8.96 -20.20
C LYS A 78 10.23 -7.67 -20.50
N THR A 79 9.62 -7.59 -21.68
CA THR A 79 8.67 -6.52 -21.99
C THR A 79 7.44 -6.66 -21.10
N VAL A 80 7.09 -5.60 -20.38
CA VAL A 80 5.90 -5.50 -19.52
C VAL A 80 4.92 -4.54 -20.18
N THR A 81 3.72 -5.04 -20.49
CA THR A 81 2.61 -4.26 -21.06
C THR A 81 1.46 -4.08 -20.09
N GLU A 82 1.41 -4.88 -19.02
CA GLU A 82 0.39 -4.80 -17.96
C GLU A 82 1.05 -4.83 -16.59
N VAL A 83 0.51 -4.02 -15.67
CA VAL A 83 0.93 -3.97 -14.27
C VAL A 83 -0.27 -4.19 -13.37
N VAL A 84 -0.02 -4.66 -12.15
CA VAL A 84 -1.06 -4.70 -11.12
C VAL A 84 -1.37 -3.26 -10.71
N SER A 85 -2.63 -2.88 -10.80
CA SER A 85 -3.12 -1.56 -10.37
C SER A 85 -3.65 -1.60 -8.94
N GLU A 86 -4.30 -2.69 -8.55
CA GLU A 86 -4.92 -2.84 -7.24
C GLU A 86 -4.80 -4.28 -6.74
N ILE A 87 -4.64 -4.42 -5.43
CA ILE A 87 -4.86 -5.67 -4.71
C ILE A 87 -6.05 -5.49 -3.79
N VAL A 88 -7.03 -6.38 -3.90
CA VAL A 88 -8.25 -6.37 -3.09
C VAL A 88 -8.30 -7.64 -2.26
N TRP A 89 -8.39 -7.49 -0.94
CA TRP A 89 -8.81 -8.56 -0.04
C TRP A 89 -10.28 -8.35 0.31
N HIS A 90 -11.14 -9.34 0.11
CA HIS A 90 -12.55 -9.27 0.44
C HIS A 90 -13.13 -10.60 0.93
N GLY A 91 -14.37 -10.58 1.42
CA GLY A 91 -15.08 -11.79 1.86
C GLY A 91 -14.67 -12.30 3.24
N GLY A 92 -13.60 -11.73 3.82
CA GLY A 92 -13.26 -11.91 5.22
C GLY A 92 -13.97 -10.91 6.13
N SER A 93 -13.67 -11.00 7.42
CA SER A 93 -14.19 -10.08 8.45
C SER A 93 -13.09 -9.77 9.44
N LEU A 94 -12.83 -8.49 9.67
CA LEU A 94 -11.99 -7.99 10.74
C LEU A 94 -12.88 -7.20 11.72
N PRO A 95 -13.27 -7.82 12.85
CA PRO A 95 -14.01 -7.15 13.92
C PRO A 95 -13.25 -5.96 14.51
N ASN A 96 -14.01 -5.05 15.14
CA ASN A 96 -13.46 -3.78 15.64
C ASN A 96 -12.46 -3.96 16.80
N GLU A 97 -12.61 -5.03 17.56
CA GLU A 97 -11.76 -5.42 18.69
C GLU A 97 -10.43 -6.07 18.27
N HIS A 98 -10.21 -6.28 16.98
CA HIS A 98 -9.04 -6.94 16.44
C HIS A 98 -8.33 -6.06 15.41
N PHE A 99 -7.03 -6.28 15.27
CA PHE A 99 -6.24 -5.75 14.17
C PHE A 99 -5.83 -6.89 13.24
N ASP A 100 -5.49 -6.56 12.01
CA ASP A 100 -4.95 -7.52 11.05
C ASP A 100 -3.94 -6.85 10.11
N GLU A 101 -3.17 -7.68 9.42
CA GLU A 101 -2.14 -7.26 8.48
C GLU A 101 -2.41 -7.82 7.09
N PHE A 102 -2.21 -6.97 6.09
CA PHE A 102 -2.37 -7.30 4.68
C PHE A 102 -1.01 -7.10 4.01
N ALA A 103 -0.43 -8.19 3.52
CA ALA A 103 0.97 -8.22 3.11
C ALA A 103 1.12 -8.31 1.58
N LEU A 104 2.03 -7.51 1.03
CA LEU A 104 2.47 -7.57 -0.36
C LEU A 104 3.99 -7.71 -0.40
N GLN A 105 4.51 -8.44 -1.37
CA GLN A 105 5.92 -8.36 -1.76
C GLN A 105 6.03 -7.70 -3.14
N MET A 106 6.95 -6.77 -3.30
CA MET A 106 7.17 -6.06 -4.56
C MET A 106 8.65 -5.76 -4.79
N LYS A 107 9.03 -5.55 -6.06
CA LYS A 107 10.29 -4.89 -6.39
C LYS A 107 10.03 -3.39 -6.50
N LEU A 108 10.78 -2.60 -5.73
CA LEU A 108 10.67 -1.15 -5.75
C LEU A 108 11.31 -0.58 -7.02
N PRO A 109 10.82 0.56 -7.53
CA PRO A 109 11.49 1.28 -8.60
C PRO A 109 12.82 1.86 -8.11
N ASP A 110 13.67 2.25 -9.05
CA ASP A 110 14.97 2.89 -8.76
C ASP A 110 14.80 4.36 -8.31
N ALA A 111 13.63 4.96 -8.59
CA ALA A 111 13.25 6.29 -8.14
C ALA A 111 11.73 6.40 -7.99
N ALA A 112 11.29 7.39 -7.23
CA ALA A 112 9.90 7.83 -7.12
C ALA A 112 9.88 9.36 -7.03
N ASP A 113 8.73 9.96 -7.35
CA ASP A 113 8.53 11.40 -7.18
C ASP A 113 8.77 11.79 -5.71
N ASP A 114 9.60 12.82 -5.49
CA ASP A 114 10.07 13.26 -4.18
C ASP A 114 10.70 12.15 -3.30
N GLY A 115 11.10 11.03 -3.91
CA GLY A 115 11.60 9.86 -3.20
C GLY A 115 10.54 9.12 -2.38
N VAL A 116 9.24 9.31 -2.64
CA VAL A 116 8.16 8.71 -1.84
C VAL A 116 7.17 7.95 -2.71
N LEU A 117 6.88 6.70 -2.32
CA LEU A 117 5.76 5.94 -2.86
C LEU A 117 4.55 6.10 -1.95
N ILE A 118 3.41 6.40 -2.55
CA ILE A 118 2.13 6.58 -1.86
C ILE A 118 1.22 5.42 -2.22
N PHE A 119 0.66 4.76 -1.21
CA PHE A 119 -0.25 3.62 -1.36
C PHE A 119 -1.64 3.99 -0.86
N PRO A 120 -2.51 4.57 -1.71
CA PRO A 120 -3.91 4.79 -1.34
C PRO A 120 -4.59 3.49 -0.91
N VAL A 121 -5.33 3.54 0.19
CA VAL A 121 -6.08 2.38 0.70
C VAL A 121 -7.55 2.73 0.90
N ILE A 122 -8.43 1.91 0.36
CA ILE A 122 -9.87 1.96 0.66
C ILE A 122 -10.20 0.80 1.59
N GLN A 123 -10.78 1.12 2.74
CA GLN A 123 -11.26 0.17 3.72
C GLN A 123 -12.80 0.21 3.71
N ASP A 124 -13.44 -0.84 3.20
CA ASP A 124 -14.88 -0.98 3.32
C ASP A 124 -15.21 -1.82 4.55
N CYS A 125 -16.20 -1.35 5.29
CA CYS A 125 -16.78 -2.06 6.41
C CYS A 125 -18.17 -2.52 6.05
N ALA A 126 -18.76 -3.40 6.86
CA ALA A 126 -20.14 -3.83 6.65
C ALA A 126 -21.11 -2.62 6.60
N GLN A 127 -20.76 -1.54 7.32
CA GLN A 127 -21.41 -0.24 7.27
C GLN A 127 -20.36 0.87 7.15
N GLY A 128 -20.38 1.58 6.03
CA GLY A 128 -19.49 2.70 5.74
C GLY A 128 -18.14 2.32 5.16
N THR A 129 -17.39 3.35 4.79
CA THR A 129 -16.08 3.23 4.11
C THR A 129 -15.13 4.28 4.69
N ARG A 130 -13.84 3.94 4.75
CA ARG A 130 -12.74 4.86 5.05
C ARG A 130 -11.75 4.90 3.89
N ALA A 131 -11.46 6.10 3.40
CA ALA A 131 -10.53 6.33 2.30
C ALA A 131 -9.23 6.93 2.86
N TRP A 132 -8.20 6.09 2.97
CA TRP A 132 -6.85 6.46 3.38
C TRP A 132 -6.06 6.93 2.17
N VAL A 133 -6.37 8.14 1.71
CA VAL A 133 -5.90 8.68 0.41
C VAL A 133 -5.25 10.06 0.51
N GLU A 134 -5.28 10.69 1.69
CA GLU A 134 -4.79 12.06 1.83
C GLU A 134 -3.26 12.13 1.78
N VAL A 135 -2.76 13.17 1.12
CA VAL A 135 -1.33 13.50 1.01
C VAL A 135 -1.14 14.94 1.52
N PRO A 136 -0.07 15.24 2.29
CA PRO A 136 0.14 16.58 2.82
C PRO A 136 0.34 17.60 1.69
N LYS A 137 -0.34 18.75 1.80
CA LYS A 137 -0.08 19.91 0.94
C LYS A 137 1.22 20.62 1.38
N PRO A 138 1.82 21.49 0.54
CA PRO A 138 2.94 22.33 0.96
C PRO A 138 2.64 23.08 2.26
N GLY A 139 3.52 22.97 3.25
CA GLY A 139 3.34 23.58 4.58
C GLY A 139 2.43 22.82 5.56
N GLN A 140 1.83 21.70 5.14
CA GLN A 140 1.02 20.83 5.98
C GLN A 140 1.81 19.60 6.44
N SER A 141 1.62 19.16 7.69
CA SER A 141 2.22 17.93 8.17
C SER A 141 1.27 16.74 7.98
N ARG A 142 1.83 15.53 7.89
CA ARG A 142 1.03 14.28 7.86
C ARG A 142 0.14 14.11 9.10
N ARG A 143 0.49 14.72 10.23
CA ARG A 143 -0.28 14.65 11.49
C ARG A 143 -1.59 15.45 11.42
N ASP A 144 -1.67 16.39 10.49
CA ASP A 144 -2.85 17.24 10.30
C ASP A 144 -3.90 16.57 9.39
N LEU A 145 -3.58 15.40 8.85
CA LEU A 145 -4.45 14.63 7.96
C LEU A 145 -5.33 13.66 8.75
N THR A 146 -6.59 13.56 8.35
CA THR A 146 -7.58 12.69 9.00
C THR A 146 -7.47 11.25 8.49
N SER A 147 -7.13 11.07 7.22
CA SER A 147 -7.02 9.77 6.58
C SER A 147 -5.85 9.72 5.62
N PRO A 148 -4.61 9.86 6.14
CA PRO A 148 -3.42 9.90 5.31
C PRO A 148 -3.15 8.55 4.65
N ALA A 149 -2.86 8.56 3.36
CA ALA A 149 -2.43 7.36 2.63
C ALA A 149 -1.13 6.80 3.22
N PRO A 150 -0.96 5.48 3.39
CA PRO A 150 0.35 4.90 3.70
C PRO A 150 1.44 5.35 2.71
N THR A 151 2.64 5.62 3.22
CA THR A 151 3.78 6.08 2.42
C THR A 151 5.04 5.30 2.73
N LEU A 152 5.87 5.09 1.71
CA LEU A 152 7.19 4.47 1.79
C LEU A 152 8.22 5.45 1.22
N THR A 153 9.21 5.84 2.02
CA THR A 153 10.35 6.63 1.55
C THR A 153 11.38 5.70 0.90
N LEU A 154 11.80 6.02 -0.32
CA LEU A 154 12.89 5.35 -1.01
C LEU A 154 14.22 5.97 -0.57
N THR A 155 15.10 5.14 -0.02
CA THR A 155 16.46 5.53 0.33
C THR A 155 17.43 5.17 -0.80
N ALA A 156 18.59 5.82 -0.82
CA ALA A 156 19.66 5.47 -1.75
C ALA A 156 20.02 3.98 -1.60
N ASN A 157 20.23 3.30 -2.73
CA ASN A 157 20.67 1.91 -2.74
C ASN A 157 22.20 1.85 -2.88
N PRO A 158 22.96 1.47 -1.84
CA PRO A 158 24.42 1.41 -1.91
C PRO A 158 24.95 0.36 -2.92
N GLN A 159 24.09 -0.58 -3.35
CA GLN A 159 24.47 -1.64 -4.28
C GLN A 159 24.22 -1.28 -5.75
N ALA A 160 23.53 -0.18 -6.06
CA ALA A 160 23.22 0.24 -7.44
C ALA A 160 24.45 0.74 -8.23
N HIS A 161 25.54 1.11 -7.54
CA HIS A 161 26.79 1.59 -8.16
C HIS A 161 27.81 0.48 -8.47
N LYS A 162 27.41 -0.80 -8.44
CA LYS A 162 28.26 -1.92 -8.85
C LYS A 162 27.78 -2.50 -10.19
N HIS A 163 27.92 -1.71 -11.25
CA HIS A 163 27.84 -2.16 -12.64
C HIS A 163 29.05 -1.63 -13.41
#